data_AF-A0A933U9A0-F1
#
_entry.id   AF-A0A933U9A0-F1
#
_cell.length_a   1.000
_cell.length_b   1.000
_cell.length_c   1.000
_cell.angle_alpha   90.00
_cell.angle_beta   90.00
_cell.angle_gamma   90.00
#
_symmetry.space_group_name_H-M   'P 1'
#
loop_
_entity.id
_entity.type
_entity.pdbx_description
1 polymer ?
#
loop_
_entity_poly.entity_id
_entity_poly.type
_entity_poly.pdbx_seq_one_letter_code
_entity_poly.pdbx_strand_id
1 'polypeptide(L)'
;MKTKILVGKLALLSLALHASCLTSLAASAALLGWNNLGMHCMDSDYSVFSILPPYNTIEAQLIVGGRLVRSGAGYTVTYEAVADPDGSINSTSIGKGNFYDFTAALYGPLAPDMGLAGWAMPGVNNRPQRMLFEVNNSPAAGVSTRVNWFRAEGIPITPFDDALRKNEYPLMRLVARNSANRVIATSHIVLPVSDEMDCRACHGSGMQPAAEPFAGWVMDPNPERDYRLNVLRLHDDLEFLRDQAGYAAALAARGFNPAGLYANVVNNGRPVLCAACHTSEALQGSGMEGIPPLTAAIHTRHAHVRDPILNVTLNDSANRAACYRCHPGSTTKCLRGAMGAAVAADGSMEMQCQSCHGNMTQVGSPNRVGWFMEPNCQSCHTGTATHNNGQIRFTSVFEANGEERVAVNQTFATTPDTPAPGLSLYRFSVGHGGLQCSACHGSTHAEFPSAFRNDNIESQQLQGHIGVIAECTACHTTMPNTVNGGPHGMHPTGQNWVKEHHDLIKQVGLAQCQGCHGADSRGTVLSRAQGPRTFEALGTQTFFRGAIIGCYNCHNGPTKSDWNRSTPPTVGNVAATTAAGQPVAITLPVTGANATLRIISQSAHGSVG
;
A
#
# COMPACT_ATOMS: atom_id res chain seq x y z
N MET A 1 -42.56 -50.29 46.65
CA MET A 1 -42.41 -49.51 45.40
C MET A 1 -41.83 -48.14 45.74
N LYS A 2 -40.53 -47.95 45.53
CA LYS A 2 -39.86 -46.65 45.57
C LYS A 2 -38.97 -46.58 44.33
N THR A 3 -39.42 -45.83 43.33
CA THR A 3 -38.74 -45.69 42.04
C THR A 3 -37.64 -44.65 42.18
N LYS A 4 -36.38 -45.07 42.03
CA LYS A 4 -35.21 -44.19 41.95
C LYS A 4 -34.95 -43.80 40.50
N ILE A 5 -34.73 -42.51 40.28
CA ILE A 5 -34.31 -41.88 39.03
C ILE A 5 -32.84 -42.27 38.75
N LEU A 6 -32.56 -42.77 37.54
CA LEU A 6 -31.22 -43.08 37.06
C LEU A 6 -30.75 -41.96 36.12
N VAL A 7 -29.70 -41.25 36.53
CA VAL A 7 -29.02 -40.23 35.71
C VAL A 7 -27.99 -40.93 34.83
N GLY A 8 -28.16 -40.84 33.50
CA GLY A 8 -27.19 -41.33 32.51
C GLY A 8 -26.07 -40.32 32.29
N LYS A 9 -24.82 -40.76 32.46
CA LYS A 9 -23.61 -40.03 32.08
C LYS A 9 -23.39 -40.17 30.57
N LEU A 10 -23.34 -39.04 29.84
CA LEU A 10 -22.84 -38.98 28.46
C LEU A 10 -21.33 -38.67 28.51
N ALA A 11 -20.50 -39.57 27.98
CA ALA A 11 -19.07 -39.36 27.82
C ALA A 11 -18.83 -38.48 26.57
N LEU A 12 -18.15 -37.34 26.75
CA LEU A 12 -17.63 -36.55 25.63
C LEU A 12 -16.32 -37.19 25.13
N LEU A 13 -16.33 -37.63 23.88
CA LEU A 13 -15.12 -38.00 23.13
C LEU A 13 -14.43 -36.70 22.66
N SER A 14 -13.27 -36.40 23.22
CA SER A 14 -12.38 -35.33 22.76
C SER A 14 -11.68 -35.73 21.46
N LEU A 15 -12.01 -35.07 20.35
CA LEU A 15 -11.35 -35.24 19.06
C LEU A 15 -10.05 -34.41 19.06
N ALA A 16 -8.90 -35.07 19.16
CA ALA A 16 -7.59 -34.45 19.05
C ALA A 16 -7.33 -34.00 17.60
N LEU A 17 -7.37 -32.68 17.37
CA LEU A 17 -6.95 -32.05 16.12
C LEU A 17 -5.44 -32.25 15.95
N HIS A 18 -5.03 -33.22 15.14
CA HIS A 18 -3.65 -33.34 14.69
C HIS A 18 -3.39 -32.22 13.68
N ALA A 19 -2.53 -31.27 14.04
CA ALA A 19 -1.97 -30.29 13.12
C ALA A 19 -1.20 -31.05 12.02
N SER A 20 -1.86 -31.24 10.87
CA SER A 20 -1.20 -31.74 9.67
C SER A 20 -0.20 -30.69 9.22
N CYS A 21 1.08 -31.04 9.22
CA CYS A 21 2.13 -30.25 8.59
C CYS A 21 1.76 -30.12 7.11
N LEU A 22 1.28 -28.95 6.70
CA LEU A 22 1.07 -28.61 5.29
C LEU A 22 2.44 -28.55 4.63
N THR A 23 2.88 -29.65 4.03
CA THR A 23 3.97 -29.63 3.08
C THR A 23 3.49 -28.82 1.88
N SER A 24 3.99 -27.58 1.71
CA SER A 24 3.65 -26.79 0.53
C SER A 24 4.14 -27.54 -0.70
N LEU A 25 3.23 -28.09 -1.49
CA LEU A 25 3.57 -28.57 -2.82
C LEU A 25 4.05 -27.34 -3.61
N ALA A 26 5.25 -27.44 -4.17
CA ALA A 26 5.86 -26.38 -4.94
C ALA A 26 4.95 -25.97 -6.12
N ALA A 27 4.77 -24.67 -6.34
CA ALA A 27 3.81 -24.18 -7.31
C ALA A 27 4.27 -24.47 -8.75
N SER A 28 3.41 -25.10 -9.57
CA SER A 28 3.63 -25.23 -11.01
C SER A 28 3.40 -23.90 -11.74
N ALA A 29 2.55 -23.03 -11.17
CA ALA A 29 2.33 -21.66 -11.61
C ALA A 29 1.88 -20.80 -10.42
N ALA A 30 2.20 -19.51 -10.47
CA ALA A 30 1.79 -18.52 -9.47
C ALA A 30 1.35 -17.24 -10.17
N LEU A 31 0.32 -16.58 -9.65
CA LEU A 31 -0.18 -15.30 -10.13
C LEU A 31 -0.06 -14.31 -8.98
N LEU A 32 0.78 -13.30 -9.15
CA LEU A 32 1.02 -12.23 -8.18
C LEU A 32 0.35 -10.97 -8.69
N GLY A 33 -0.56 -10.37 -7.93
CA GLY A 33 -1.32 -9.20 -8.35
C GLY A 33 -1.38 -8.12 -7.29
N TRP A 34 -1.47 -6.86 -7.70
CA TRP A 34 -1.50 -5.72 -6.79
C TRP A 34 -2.29 -4.55 -7.37
N ASN A 35 -2.65 -3.62 -6.50
CA ASN A 35 -3.08 -2.28 -6.92
C ASN A 35 -1.85 -1.39 -7.18
N ASN A 36 -1.86 -0.55 -8.21
CA ASN A 36 -0.67 0.22 -8.61
C ASN A 36 -0.17 1.28 -7.59
N LEU A 37 -1.03 1.77 -6.67
CA LEU A 37 -0.67 2.84 -5.71
C LEU A 37 -0.79 2.40 -4.24
N GLY A 38 -1.60 1.39 -3.96
CA GLY A 38 -2.02 0.96 -2.63
C GLY A 38 -3.38 1.52 -2.21
N MET A 39 -3.86 2.60 -2.83
CA MET A 39 -5.22 3.13 -2.68
C MET A 39 -5.49 4.16 -3.78
N HIS A 40 -6.67 4.11 -4.39
CA HIS A 40 -7.20 5.23 -5.17
C HIS A 40 -8.19 6.03 -4.32
N CYS A 41 -8.41 7.28 -4.72
CA CYS A 41 -9.41 8.14 -4.09
C CYS A 41 -10.46 8.52 -5.14
N MET A 42 -11.68 8.78 -4.70
CA MET A 42 -12.75 9.32 -5.53
C MET A 42 -13.46 10.46 -4.79
N ASP A 43 -14.10 11.37 -5.52
CA ASP A 43 -15.00 12.33 -4.90
C ASP A 43 -16.27 11.64 -4.35
N SER A 44 -16.75 12.09 -3.19
CA SER A 44 -18.04 11.66 -2.62
C SER A 44 -19.26 12.21 -3.37
N ASP A 45 -19.10 13.30 -4.13
CA ASP A 45 -20.15 13.96 -4.92
C ASP A 45 -19.55 14.62 -6.18
N TYR A 46 -20.23 14.48 -7.31
CA TYR A 46 -19.80 15.00 -8.62
C TYR A 46 -20.65 16.17 -9.13
N SER A 47 -21.57 16.69 -8.31
CA SER A 47 -22.57 17.69 -8.74
C SER A 47 -22.07 19.14 -8.74
N VAL A 48 -20.90 19.41 -8.14
CA VAL A 48 -20.29 20.75 -8.05
C VAL A 48 -18.95 20.80 -8.75
N PHE A 49 -17.98 20.02 -8.27
CA PHE A 49 -16.71 19.82 -8.95
C PHE A 49 -16.23 18.39 -8.78
N SER A 50 -15.22 18.02 -9.55
CA SER A 50 -14.48 16.78 -9.35
C SER A 50 -12.97 16.98 -9.42
N ILE A 51 -12.29 16.33 -8.47
CA ILE A 51 -10.84 16.18 -8.40
C ILE A 51 -10.46 14.81 -8.96
N LEU A 52 -11.15 13.74 -8.55
CA LEU A 52 -10.82 12.36 -8.92
C LEU A 52 -12.08 11.52 -9.25
N PRO A 53 -12.07 10.79 -10.37
CA PRO A 53 -13.14 9.84 -10.70
C PRO A 53 -13.02 8.58 -9.83
N PRO A 54 -14.07 7.72 -9.76
CA PRO A 54 -13.90 6.35 -9.28
C PRO A 54 -12.87 5.66 -10.17
N TYR A 55 -11.84 5.08 -9.57
CA TYR A 55 -10.69 4.56 -10.29
C TYR A 55 -9.99 3.46 -9.51
N ASN A 56 -9.46 2.47 -10.24
CA ASN A 56 -8.52 1.51 -9.71
C ASN A 56 -7.76 0.83 -10.84
N THR A 57 -6.57 0.35 -10.53
CA THR A 57 -5.73 -0.38 -11.49
C THR A 57 -5.27 -1.67 -10.87
N ILE A 58 -5.47 -2.77 -11.61
CA ILE A 58 -4.90 -4.08 -11.32
C ILE A 58 -3.69 -4.27 -12.20
N GLU A 59 -2.57 -4.66 -11.59
CA GLU A 59 -1.37 -5.14 -12.26
C GLU A 59 -1.06 -6.54 -11.73
N ALA A 60 -0.63 -7.46 -12.61
CA ALA A 60 -0.31 -8.82 -12.20
C ALA A 60 0.79 -9.47 -13.05
N GLN A 61 1.67 -10.24 -12.42
CA GLN A 61 2.68 -11.04 -13.09
C GLN A 61 2.40 -12.54 -12.91
N LEU A 62 2.45 -13.27 -14.02
CA LEU A 62 2.25 -14.72 -14.06
C LEU A 62 3.60 -15.43 -14.12
N ILE A 63 3.78 -16.42 -13.26
CA ILE A 63 4.96 -17.29 -13.20
C ILE A 63 4.50 -18.70 -13.58
N VAL A 64 5.21 -19.35 -14.49
CA VAL A 64 4.94 -20.75 -14.88
C VAL A 64 6.25 -21.52 -14.87
N GLY A 65 6.30 -22.65 -14.16
CA GLY A 65 7.50 -23.46 -14.03
C GLY A 65 8.70 -22.72 -13.42
N GLY A 66 8.46 -21.83 -12.46
CA GLY A 66 9.52 -21.02 -11.83
C GLY A 66 10.08 -19.89 -12.70
N ARG A 67 9.39 -19.50 -13.79
CA ARG A 67 9.84 -18.44 -14.70
C ARG A 67 8.72 -17.43 -14.96
N LEU A 68 9.05 -16.15 -14.90
CA LEU A 68 8.15 -15.07 -15.29
C LEU A 68 7.74 -15.21 -16.76
N VAL A 69 6.43 -15.14 -17.02
CA VAL A 69 5.86 -15.09 -18.35
C VAL A 69 6.17 -13.72 -18.98
N ARG A 70 6.85 -13.74 -20.13
CA ARG A 70 7.27 -12.52 -20.87
C ARG A 70 6.49 -12.27 -22.17
N SER A 71 5.49 -13.11 -22.44
CA SER A 71 4.56 -12.98 -23.56
C SER A 71 3.19 -13.48 -23.12
N GLY A 72 2.13 -12.73 -23.43
CA GLY A 72 0.75 -13.14 -23.15
C GLY A 72 0.26 -14.28 -24.06
N ALA A 73 1.04 -14.67 -25.08
CA ALA A 73 0.66 -15.74 -25.99
C ALA A 73 0.42 -17.06 -25.23
N GLY A 74 -0.78 -17.63 -25.39
CA GLY A 74 -1.17 -18.88 -24.73
C GLY A 74 -1.68 -18.71 -23.30
N TYR A 75 -1.84 -17.48 -22.80
CA TYR A 75 -2.37 -17.20 -21.48
C TYR A 75 -3.48 -16.14 -21.53
N THR A 76 -4.46 -16.28 -20.64
CA THR A 76 -5.47 -15.25 -20.40
C THR A 76 -5.59 -15.02 -18.90
N VAL A 77 -5.69 -13.77 -18.48
CA VAL A 77 -5.98 -13.41 -17.09
C VAL A 77 -7.26 -12.59 -17.06
N THR A 78 -8.14 -12.95 -16.13
CA THR A 78 -9.40 -12.25 -15.87
C THR A 78 -9.51 -11.84 -14.43
N TYR A 79 -10.29 -10.80 -14.13
CA TYR A 79 -10.71 -10.44 -12.78
C TYR A 79 -12.23 -10.49 -12.63
N GLU A 80 -12.70 -10.78 -11.42
CA GLU A 80 -14.10 -10.79 -11.03
C GLU A 80 -14.23 -10.48 -9.54
N ALA A 81 -15.38 -9.97 -9.09
CA ALA A 81 -15.59 -9.65 -7.68
C ALA A 81 -15.71 -10.93 -6.86
N VAL A 82 -15.25 -10.87 -5.61
CA VAL A 82 -15.31 -11.98 -4.67
C VAL A 82 -15.61 -11.43 -3.28
N ALA A 83 -16.38 -12.19 -2.50
CA ALA A 83 -16.64 -11.83 -1.12
C ALA A 83 -15.34 -11.90 -0.31
N ASP A 84 -15.10 -10.90 0.52
CA ASP A 84 -14.07 -10.96 1.54
C ASP A 84 -14.47 -11.89 2.71
N PRO A 85 -13.57 -12.15 3.67
CA PRO A 85 -13.88 -13.04 4.79
C PRO A 85 -15.06 -12.60 5.66
N ASP A 86 -15.50 -11.34 5.59
CA ASP A 86 -16.68 -10.83 6.30
C ASP A 86 -17.95 -10.89 5.43
N GLY A 87 -17.83 -11.38 4.18
CA GLY A 87 -18.95 -11.54 3.24
C GLY A 87 -19.25 -10.31 2.38
N SER A 88 -18.41 -9.26 2.44
CA SER A 88 -18.58 -8.07 1.61
C SER A 88 -18.11 -8.33 0.18
N ILE A 89 -18.95 -8.02 -0.82
CA ILE A 89 -18.63 -8.15 -2.26
C ILE A 89 -18.99 -6.86 -2.99
N ASN A 90 -18.14 -6.44 -3.94
CA ASN A 90 -18.34 -5.22 -4.72
C ASN A 90 -18.21 -5.54 -6.21
N SER A 91 -19.34 -5.82 -6.87
CA SER A 91 -19.40 -6.25 -8.27
C SER A 91 -19.77 -5.15 -9.25
N THR A 92 -20.44 -4.09 -8.79
CA THR A 92 -20.91 -2.98 -9.63
C THR A 92 -20.63 -1.63 -8.97
N SER A 93 -20.46 -0.59 -9.77
CA SER A 93 -20.39 0.80 -9.32
C SER A 93 -21.74 1.52 -9.37
N ILE A 94 -22.74 0.90 -10.02
CA ILE A 94 -24.06 1.49 -10.23
C ILE A 94 -24.86 1.54 -8.93
N GLY A 95 -25.50 2.69 -8.68
CA GLY A 95 -26.31 2.93 -7.48
C GLY A 95 -25.50 3.29 -6.22
N LYS A 96 -24.19 3.55 -6.36
CA LYS A 96 -23.27 3.78 -5.23
C LYS A 96 -22.68 5.21 -5.21
N GLY A 97 -23.39 6.16 -5.79
CA GLY A 97 -22.99 7.55 -5.95
C GLY A 97 -23.63 8.18 -7.19
N ASN A 98 -23.25 9.42 -7.52
CA ASN A 98 -23.78 10.18 -8.65
C ASN A 98 -22.76 10.38 -9.80
N PHE A 99 -21.66 9.64 -9.81
CA PHE A 99 -20.62 9.75 -10.84
C PHE A 99 -21.18 9.63 -12.27
N TYR A 100 -22.00 8.61 -12.53
CA TYR A 100 -22.58 8.39 -13.88
C TYR A 100 -23.62 9.44 -14.28
N ASP A 101 -24.20 10.16 -13.32
CA ASP A 101 -25.12 11.27 -13.61
C ASP A 101 -24.37 12.48 -14.18
N PHE A 102 -23.12 12.68 -13.76
CA PHE A 102 -22.31 13.85 -14.11
C PHE A 102 -21.12 13.55 -15.05
N THR A 103 -20.81 12.27 -15.30
CA THR A 103 -19.65 11.88 -16.13
C THR A 103 -19.67 12.54 -17.50
N ALA A 104 -20.83 12.67 -18.15
CA ALA A 104 -20.92 13.28 -19.48
C ALA A 104 -20.38 14.73 -19.50
N ALA A 105 -20.60 15.50 -18.43
CA ALA A 105 -20.13 16.88 -18.32
C ALA A 105 -18.67 16.97 -17.85
N LEU A 106 -18.21 16.02 -17.04
CA LEU A 106 -16.87 16.04 -16.43
C LEU A 106 -15.81 15.33 -17.28
N TYR A 107 -16.14 14.14 -17.78
CA TYR A 107 -15.20 13.21 -18.41
C TYR A 107 -15.65 12.70 -19.79
N GLY A 108 -16.88 13.01 -20.19
CA GLY A 108 -17.54 12.43 -21.36
C GLY A 108 -18.44 11.24 -21.02
N PRO A 109 -19.28 10.80 -21.97
CA PRO A 109 -20.26 9.76 -21.73
C PRO A 109 -19.58 8.39 -21.51
N LEU A 110 -20.04 7.67 -20.50
CA LEU A 110 -19.61 6.30 -20.20
C LEU A 110 -20.82 5.39 -20.10
N ALA A 111 -20.64 4.13 -20.53
CA ALA A 111 -21.62 3.09 -20.25
C ALA A 111 -21.63 2.75 -18.75
N PRO A 112 -22.74 2.22 -18.20
CA PRO A 112 -22.77 1.71 -16.83
C PRO A 112 -21.61 0.74 -16.54
N ASP A 113 -21.04 0.82 -15.34
CA ASP A 113 -19.88 0.04 -14.89
C ASP A 113 -18.58 0.27 -15.68
N MET A 114 -18.60 1.06 -16.76
CA MET A 114 -17.41 1.33 -17.57
C MET A 114 -16.52 2.38 -16.92
N GLY A 115 -15.23 2.11 -16.88
CA GLY A 115 -14.18 2.99 -16.41
C GLY A 115 -13.62 3.91 -17.50
N LEU A 116 -12.95 4.99 -17.09
CA LEU A 116 -12.39 5.99 -18.01
C LEU A 116 -11.29 5.46 -18.93
N ALA A 117 -10.56 4.42 -18.51
CA ALA A 117 -9.53 3.78 -19.31
C ALA A 117 -10.05 2.56 -20.10
N GLY A 118 -11.36 2.27 -20.04
CA GLY A 118 -11.99 1.22 -20.86
C GLY A 118 -12.11 -0.16 -20.21
N TRP A 119 -11.70 -0.32 -18.95
CA TRP A 119 -12.00 -1.52 -18.15
C TRP A 119 -13.21 -1.28 -17.25
N ALA A 120 -14.07 -2.29 -17.14
CA ALA A 120 -15.34 -2.20 -16.44
C ALA A 120 -15.31 -2.92 -15.08
N MET A 121 -16.23 -2.55 -14.19
CA MET A 121 -16.61 -3.45 -13.10
C MET A 121 -17.21 -4.75 -13.67
N PRO A 122 -17.11 -5.89 -12.97
CA PRO A 122 -17.73 -7.16 -13.39
C PRO A 122 -19.25 -7.08 -13.64
N GLY A 123 -19.91 -6.10 -13.03
CA GLY A 123 -21.35 -5.85 -13.07
C GLY A 123 -22.14 -6.81 -12.18
N VAL A 124 -23.45 -6.61 -12.08
CA VAL A 124 -24.36 -7.38 -11.20
C VAL A 124 -24.38 -8.89 -11.44
N ASN A 125 -23.99 -9.33 -12.65
CA ASN A 125 -23.86 -10.76 -12.99
C ASN A 125 -22.45 -11.31 -12.72
N ASN A 126 -21.58 -10.50 -12.13
CA ASN A 126 -20.18 -10.74 -11.83
C ASN A 126 -19.43 -11.40 -13.01
N ARG A 127 -19.56 -10.83 -14.22
CA ARG A 127 -18.94 -11.40 -15.41
C ARG A 127 -17.43 -11.15 -15.38
N PRO A 128 -16.58 -12.19 -15.52
CA PRO A 128 -15.15 -12.00 -15.55
C PRO A 128 -14.70 -11.05 -16.65
N GLN A 129 -13.92 -10.04 -16.26
CA GLN A 129 -13.37 -9.03 -17.15
C GLN A 129 -11.95 -9.40 -17.56
N ARG A 130 -11.58 -9.15 -18.82
CA ARG A 130 -10.25 -9.50 -19.33
C ARG A 130 -9.21 -8.44 -18.97
N MET A 131 -8.00 -8.89 -18.67
CA MET A 131 -6.82 -8.04 -18.52
C MET A 131 -5.99 -8.06 -19.81
N LEU A 132 -5.29 -6.96 -20.10
CA LEU A 132 -4.37 -6.84 -21.23
C LEU A 132 -2.97 -7.28 -20.82
N PHE A 133 -2.30 -8.12 -21.61
CA PHE A 133 -0.87 -8.37 -21.41
C PHE A 133 -0.03 -7.26 -22.05
N GLU A 134 0.82 -6.62 -21.26
CA GLU A 134 1.72 -5.56 -21.70
C GLU A 134 3.17 -6.03 -21.55
N VAL A 135 3.94 -5.95 -22.65
CA VAL A 135 5.41 -6.06 -22.56
C VAL A 135 5.99 -4.76 -22.01
N ASN A 136 5.49 -3.63 -22.51
CA ASN A 136 5.83 -2.29 -22.04
C ASN A 136 4.57 -1.55 -21.62
N ASN A 137 4.68 -0.73 -20.58
CA ASN A 137 3.65 0.20 -20.12
C ASN A 137 4.04 1.64 -20.45
N SER A 138 3.05 2.48 -20.76
CA SER A 138 3.23 3.92 -20.99
C SER A 138 2.46 4.74 -19.97
N PRO A 139 3.05 4.99 -18.79
CA PRO A 139 2.36 5.65 -17.68
C PRO A 139 2.25 7.17 -17.85
N ALA A 140 2.94 7.75 -18.83
CA ALA A 140 2.83 9.15 -19.23
C ALA A 140 3.24 9.31 -20.70
N ALA A 141 2.90 10.45 -21.30
CA ALA A 141 3.33 10.81 -22.64
C ALA A 141 4.87 10.76 -22.74
N GLY A 142 5.38 10.04 -23.74
CA GLY A 142 6.82 9.88 -23.97
C GLY A 142 7.54 8.90 -23.02
N VAL A 143 6.84 8.31 -22.05
CA VAL A 143 7.40 7.31 -21.13
C VAL A 143 7.02 5.90 -21.60
N SER A 144 8.00 5.00 -21.65
CA SER A 144 7.80 3.59 -21.97
C SER A 144 8.72 2.74 -21.11
N THR A 145 8.14 1.87 -20.29
CA THR A 145 8.88 1.03 -19.35
C THR A 145 8.51 -0.44 -19.54
N ARG A 146 9.49 -1.33 -19.42
CA ARG A 146 9.25 -2.77 -19.59
C ARG A 146 8.67 -3.37 -18.31
N VAL A 147 7.58 -4.12 -18.46
CA VAL A 147 6.77 -4.61 -17.31
C VAL A 147 6.43 -6.09 -17.36
N ASN A 148 6.16 -6.65 -18.54
CA ASN A 148 5.73 -8.05 -18.73
C ASN A 148 4.61 -8.47 -17.76
N TRP A 149 3.51 -7.71 -17.71
CA TRP A 149 2.40 -7.92 -16.77
C TRP A 149 1.05 -8.03 -17.49
N PHE A 150 0.03 -8.45 -16.76
CA PHE A 150 -1.36 -8.26 -17.12
C PHE A 150 -1.89 -7.01 -16.40
N ARG A 151 -2.64 -6.16 -17.10
CA ARG A 151 -3.15 -4.89 -16.58
C ARG A 151 -4.64 -4.70 -16.87
N ALA A 152 -5.35 -4.11 -15.92
CA ALA A 152 -6.66 -3.52 -16.10
C ALA A 152 -6.70 -2.17 -15.38
N GLU A 153 -6.97 -1.09 -16.09
CA GLU A 153 -6.82 0.28 -15.59
C GLU A 153 -8.16 1.02 -15.55
N GLY A 154 -8.31 1.94 -14.61
CA GLY A 154 -9.46 2.82 -14.53
C GLY A 154 -10.77 2.13 -14.17
N ILE A 155 -10.72 0.99 -13.48
CA ILE A 155 -11.89 0.26 -13.00
C ILE A 155 -12.66 1.18 -12.03
N PRO A 156 -13.95 1.49 -12.27
CA PRO A 156 -14.67 2.51 -11.53
C PRO A 156 -15.24 1.98 -10.20
N ILE A 157 -14.43 1.29 -9.40
CA ILE A 157 -14.85 0.72 -8.12
C ILE A 157 -15.09 1.83 -7.08
N THR A 158 -16.08 1.66 -6.22
CA THR A 158 -16.45 2.61 -5.15
C THR A 158 -16.23 1.99 -3.76
N PRO A 159 -16.14 2.79 -2.69
CA PRO A 159 -15.94 2.28 -1.32
C PRO A 159 -17.20 1.65 -0.70
N PHE A 160 -18.20 1.28 -1.51
CA PHE A 160 -19.45 0.69 -1.06
C PHE A 160 -19.64 -0.68 -1.71
N ASP A 161 -19.96 -1.67 -0.89
CA ASP A 161 -20.27 -3.02 -1.35
C ASP A 161 -21.64 -3.08 -2.03
N ASP A 162 -22.02 -4.23 -2.58
CA ASP A 162 -23.30 -4.41 -3.30
C ASP A 162 -24.52 -4.30 -2.38
N ALA A 163 -24.34 -4.32 -1.06
CA ALA A 163 -25.36 -4.05 -0.05
C ALA A 163 -25.29 -2.61 0.49
N LEU A 164 -24.54 -1.73 -0.18
CA LEU A 164 -24.29 -0.34 0.20
C LEU A 164 -23.60 -0.16 1.56
N ARG A 165 -22.95 -1.20 2.07
CA ARG A 165 -22.11 -1.10 3.27
C ARG A 165 -20.75 -0.55 2.86
N LYS A 166 -20.19 0.30 3.72
CA LYS A 166 -18.86 0.84 3.52
C LYS A 166 -17.81 -0.28 3.60
N ASN A 167 -16.99 -0.40 2.57
CA ASN A 167 -15.79 -1.24 2.55
C ASN A 167 -14.79 -0.66 1.56
N GLU A 168 -13.71 -0.09 2.10
CA GLU A 168 -12.64 0.56 1.33
C GLU A 168 -11.55 -0.41 0.88
N TYR A 169 -11.70 -1.69 1.20
CA TYR A 169 -10.78 -2.77 0.83
C TYR A 169 -11.51 -3.95 0.15
N PRO A 170 -12.30 -3.69 -0.91
CA PRO A 170 -13.01 -4.75 -1.63
C PRO A 170 -12.02 -5.71 -2.32
N LEU A 171 -12.39 -6.98 -2.42
CA LEU A 171 -11.56 -8.01 -3.07
C LEU A 171 -11.99 -8.27 -4.51
N MET A 172 -10.99 -8.53 -5.36
CA MET A 172 -11.16 -9.13 -6.69
C MET A 172 -10.38 -10.44 -6.76
N ARG A 173 -10.97 -11.45 -7.41
CA ARG A 173 -10.29 -12.69 -7.75
C ARG A 173 -9.68 -12.55 -9.14
N LEU A 174 -8.39 -12.82 -9.24
CA LEU A 174 -7.67 -12.98 -10.51
C LEU A 174 -7.61 -14.46 -10.89
N VAL A 175 -7.82 -14.76 -12.17
CA VAL A 175 -7.80 -16.14 -12.70
C VAL A 175 -6.95 -16.20 -13.96
N ALA A 176 -5.85 -16.95 -13.91
CA ALA A 176 -5.02 -17.24 -15.07
C ALA A 176 -5.41 -18.57 -15.71
N ARG A 177 -5.59 -18.59 -17.03
CA ARG A 177 -5.85 -19.79 -17.83
C ARG A 177 -4.83 -19.95 -18.95
N ASN A 178 -4.50 -21.20 -19.30
CA ASN A 178 -3.64 -21.52 -20.44
C ASN A 178 -4.43 -21.60 -21.77
N SER A 179 -3.76 -21.96 -22.87
CA SER A 179 -4.36 -22.08 -24.21
C SER A 179 -5.44 -23.15 -24.33
N ALA A 180 -5.45 -24.15 -23.45
CA ALA A 180 -6.51 -25.15 -23.32
C ALA A 180 -7.67 -24.69 -22.43
N ASN A 181 -7.71 -23.39 -22.08
CA ASN A 181 -8.68 -22.77 -21.18
C ASN A 181 -8.73 -23.39 -19.77
N ARG A 182 -7.66 -24.08 -19.35
CA ARG A 182 -7.55 -24.64 -17.99
C ARG A 182 -7.03 -23.57 -17.05
N VAL A 183 -7.64 -23.44 -15.88
CA VAL A 183 -7.14 -22.59 -14.79
C VAL A 183 -5.80 -23.16 -14.32
N ILE A 184 -4.77 -22.31 -14.26
CA ILE A 184 -3.42 -22.68 -13.84
C ILE A 184 -2.98 -21.97 -12.57
N ALA A 185 -3.55 -20.80 -12.27
CA ALA A 185 -3.31 -20.05 -11.04
C ALA A 185 -4.50 -19.13 -10.74
N THR A 186 -4.71 -18.84 -9.46
CA THR A 186 -5.69 -17.88 -8.96
C THR A 186 -5.06 -17.04 -7.85
N SER A 187 -5.44 -15.78 -7.75
CA SER A 187 -5.06 -14.90 -6.63
C SER A 187 -6.26 -14.06 -6.19
N HIS A 188 -6.25 -13.56 -4.95
CA HIS A 188 -7.24 -12.64 -4.42
C HIS A 188 -6.53 -11.38 -3.96
N ILE A 189 -6.86 -10.26 -4.59
CA ILE A 189 -6.21 -8.98 -4.34
C ILE A 189 -7.24 -7.95 -3.90
N VAL A 190 -6.78 -6.93 -3.20
CA VAL A 190 -7.60 -5.78 -2.84
C VAL A 190 -7.60 -4.75 -3.98
N LEU A 191 -8.74 -4.12 -4.23
CA LEU A 191 -8.85 -2.89 -5.03
C LEU A 191 -9.26 -1.73 -4.11
N PRO A 192 -8.32 -1.20 -3.32
CA PRO A 192 -8.62 -0.25 -2.27
C PRO A 192 -9.03 1.10 -2.87
N VAL A 193 -10.14 1.64 -2.39
CA VAL A 193 -10.70 2.92 -2.83
C VAL A 193 -11.31 3.65 -1.64
N SER A 194 -11.12 4.97 -1.58
CA SER A 194 -11.70 5.81 -0.53
C SER A 194 -12.34 7.08 -1.09
N ASP A 195 -13.36 7.57 -0.42
CA ASP A 195 -14.00 8.87 -0.64
C ASP A 195 -13.81 9.81 0.57
N GLU A 196 -12.83 9.52 1.46
CA GLU A 196 -12.55 10.29 2.68
C GLU A 196 -11.95 11.69 2.42
N MET A 197 -11.73 12.10 1.18
CA MET A 197 -11.20 13.42 0.89
C MET A 197 -12.18 14.50 1.40
N ASP A 198 -11.77 15.24 2.43
CA ASP A 198 -12.68 16.07 3.20
C ASP A 198 -12.17 17.50 3.43
N CYS A 199 -12.66 18.44 2.61
CA CYS A 199 -12.35 19.87 2.77
C CYS A 199 -13.29 20.60 3.75
N ARG A 200 -14.30 19.92 4.30
CA ARG A 200 -15.43 20.55 5.00
C ARG A 200 -15.02 21.14 6.35
N ALA A 201 -13.97 20.59 6.98
CA ALA A 201 -13.44 21.11 8.25
C ALA A 201 -13.00 22.59 8.17
N CYS A 202 -12.70 23.09 6.97
CA CYS A 202 -12.36 24.49 6.74
C CYS A 202 -13.39 25.20 5.84
N HIS A 203 -13.79 24.57 4.74
CA HIS A 203 -14.63 25.20 3.72
C HIS A 203 -16.14 25.02 3.94
N GLY A 204 -16.56 24.23 4.94
CA GLY A 204 -17.96 24.18 5.33
C GLY A 204 -18.43 25.53 5.86
N SER A 205 -19.67 25.89 5.55
CA SER A 205 -20.23 27.18 5.98
C SER A 205 -20.16 27.33 7.50
N GLY A 206 -19.57 28.44 7.97
CA GLY A 206 -19.36 28.74 9.39
C GLY A 206 -18.22 28.00 10.08
N MET A 207 -17.38 27.24 9.36
CA MET A 207 -16.33 26.41 9.97
C MET A 207 -15.05 27.18 10.28
N GLN A 208 -14.38 27.73 9.26
CA GLN A 208 -13.15 28.51 9.43
C GLN A 208 -13.30 29.90 8.78
N PRO A 209 -13.31 31.00 9.57
CA PRO A 209 -13.46 32.35 9.03
C PRO A 209 -12.43 32.72 7.95
N ALA A 210 -11.22 32.16 8.04
CA ALA A 210 -10.17 32.38 7.04
C ALA A 210 -10.45 31.74 5.67
N ALA A 211 -11.43 30.84 5.59
CA ALA A 211 -11.88 30.16 4.38
C ALA A 211 -13.24 30.69 3.87
N GLU A 212 -13.78 31.76 4.48
CA GLU A 212 -15.03 32.36 4.05
C GLU A 212 -14.84 33.10 2.70
N PRO A 213 -15.69 32.84 1.69
CA PRO A 213 -15.71 33.65 0.47
C PRO A 213 -16.05 35.12 0.74
N PHE A 214 -15.64 36.04 -0.13
CA PHE A 214 -15.80 37.49 0.10
C PHE A 214 -17.27 37.91 0.17
N ALA A 215 -18.15 37.23 -0.55
CA ALA A 215 -19.60 37.43 -0.51
C ALA A 215 -20.30 36.67 0.64
N GLY A 216 -19.53 36.04 1.53
CA GLY A 216 -20.00 35.19 2.61
C GLY A 216 -20.27 33.74 2.19
N TRP A 217 -20.52 32.92 3.21
CA TRP A 217 -20.86 31.50 3.08
C TRP A 217 -22.08 31.24 2.18
N VAL A 218 -22.02 30.16 1.39
CA VAL A 218 -23.10 29.76 0.47
C VAL A 218 -24.31 29.20 1.23
N MET A 219 -24.10 28.47 2.34
CA MET A 219 -25.16 27.87 3.17
C MET A 219 -26.07 26.91 2.38
N ASP A 220 -25.50 26.05 1.53
CA ASP A 220 -26.29 25.03 0.80
C ASP A 220 -26.82 23.97 1.80
N PRO A 221 -28.11 23.56 1.71
CA PRO A 221 -28.68 22.58 2.63
C PRO A 221 -28.05 21.19 2.49
N ASN A 222 -27.43 20.87 1.36
CA ASN A 222 -26.65 19.66 1.19
C ASN A 222 -25.20 19.89 1.63
N PRO A 223 -24.72 19.26 2.71
CA PRO A 223 -23.37 19.48 3.21
C PRO A 223 -22.27 19.07 2.22
N GLU A 224 -22.53 18.10 1.32
CA GLU A 224 -21.58 17.73 0.27
C GLU A 224 -21.45 18.82 -0.80
N ARG A 225 -22.51 19.58 -1.06
CA ARG A 225 -22.48 20.68 -2.01
C ARG A 225 -21.93 21.97 -1.38
N ASP A 226 -22.28 22.22 -0.11
CA ASP A 226 -21.97 23.46 0.59
C ASP A 226 -20.48 23.81 0.56
N TYR A 227 -19.63 22.93 1.11
CA TYR A 227 -18.20 23.23 1.15
C TYR A 227 -17.59 23.31 -0.25
N ARG A 228 -18.10 22.52 -1.22
CA ARG A 228 -17.61 22.52 -2.59
C ARG A 228 -17.94 23.85 -3.30
N LEU A 229 -19.14 24.37 -3.08
CA LEU A 229 -19.56 25.68 -3.60
C LEU A 229 -18.77 26.82 -2.94
N ASN A 230 -18.51 26.74 -1.64
CA ASN A 230 -17.64 27.69 -0.95
C ASN A 230 -16.21 27.66 -1.50
N VAL A 231 -15.65 26.47 -1.79
CA VAL A 231 -14.35 26.34 -2.45
C VAL A 231 -14.35 27.03 -3.82
N LEU A 232 -15.36 26.77 -4.67
CA LEU A 232 -15.42 27.42 -5.99
C LEU A 232 -15.57 28.94 -5.88
N ARG A 233 -16.39 29.43 -4.95
CA ARG A 233 -16.59 30.88 -4.77
C ARG A 233 -15.32 31.57 -4.27
N LEU A 234 -14.67 31.01 -3.25
CA LEU A 234 -13.41 31.55 -2.75
C LEU A 234 -12.31 31.45 -3.81
N HIS A 235 -12.28 30.38 -4.60
CA HIS A 235 -11.38 30.28 -5.74
C HIS A 235 -11.63 31.42 -6.73
N ASP A 236 -12.87 31.64 -7.16
CA ASP A 236 -13.23 32.74 -8.08
C ASP A 236 -12.79 34.10 -7.51
N ASP A 237 -13.10 34.38 -6.23
CA ASP A 237 -12.75 35.63 -5.55
C ASP A 237 -11.24 35.91 -5.61
N LEU A 238 -10.43 34.88 -5.32
CA LEU A 238 -8.97 34.98 -5.27
C LEU A 238 -8.35 35.09 -6.66
N GLU A 239 -8.86 34.35 -7.64
CA GLU A 239 -8.29 34.34 -8.99
C GLU A 239 -8.65 35.61 -9.77
N PHE A 240 -9.88 36.13 -9.61
CA PHE A 240 -10.23 37.45 -10.16
C PHE A 240 -9.41 38.57 -9.53
N LEU A 241 -9.13 38.50 -8.22
CA LEU A 241 -8.27 39.47 -7.55
C LEU A 241 -6.80 39.38 -8.02
N ARG A 242 -6.31 38.16 -8.27
CA ARG A 242 -4.91 37.93 -8.68
C ARG A 242 -4.65 38.31 -10.14
N ASP A 243 -5.51 37.86 -11.05
CA ASP A 243 -5.36 38.04 -12.50
C ASP A 243 -6.71 37.94 -13.20
N GLN A 244 -7.48 39.03 -13.17
CA GLN A 244 -8.81 39.10 -13.78
C GLN A 244 -8.81 38.74 -15.27
N ALA A 245 -7.83 39.23 -16.04
CA ALA A 245 -7.79 39.04 -17.48
C ALA A 245 -7.40 37.59 -17.84
N GLY A 246 -6.37 37.05 -17.22
CA GLY A 246 -5.94 35.67 -17.43
C GLY A 246 -7.00 34.66 -16.98
N TYR A 247 -7.63 34.91 -15.83
CA TYR A 247 -8.69 34.03 -15.33
C TYR A 247 -9.93 34.05 -16.23
N ALA A 248 -10.38 35.22 -16.67
CA ALA A 248 -11.48 35.33 -17.63
C ALA A 248 -11.17 34.63 -18.96
N ALA A 249 -9.93 34.74 -19.45
CA ALA A 249 -9.48 34.02 -20.64
C ALA A 249 -9.49 32.50 -20.43
N ALA A 250 -9.06 32.01 -19.26
CA ALA A 250 -9.09 30.59 -18.94
C ALA A 250 -10.51 30.03 -18.86
N LEU A 251 -11.44 30.76 -18.22
CA LEU A 251 -12.86 30.42 -18.18
C LEU A 251 -13.44 30.31 -19.60
N ALA A 252 -13.17 31.31 -20.46
CA ALA A 252 -13.63 31.31 -21.85
C ALA A 252 -13.05 30.15 -22.65
N ALA A 253 -11.76 29.85 -22.50
CA ALA A 253 -11.07 28.75 -23.20
C ALA A 253 -11.67 27.37 -22.86
N ARG A 254 -12.25 27.20 -21.67
CA ARG A 254 -12.93 25.96 -21.25
C ARG A 254 -14.46 26.02 -21.35
N GLY A 255 -14.99 27.14 -21.86
CA GLY A 255 -16.43 27.36 -22.00
C GLY A 255 -17.17 27.36 -20.66
N PHE A 256 -16.53 27.85 -19.60
CA PHE A 256 -17.17 28.09 -18.30
C PHE A 256 -17.86 29.45 -18.27
N ASN A 257 -18.72 29.66 -17.28
CA ASN A 257 -19.42 30.93 -17.09
C ASN A 257 -18.40 32.08 -16.87
N PRO A 258 -18.52 33.22 -17.60
CA PRO A 258 -17.60 34.35 -17.46
C PRO A 258 -17.63 35.00 -16.06
N ALA A 259 -18.68 34.76 -15.28
CA ALA A 259 -18.78 35.22 -13.89
C ALA A 259 -18.06 34.31 -12.87
N GLY A 260 -17.44 33.21 -13.30
CA GLY A 260 -16.67 32.29 -12.44
C GLY A 260 -17.19 30.85 -12.39
N LEU A 261 -16.44 29.97 -11.74
CA LEU A 261 -16.76 28.55 -11.59
C LEU A 261 -17.99 28.33 -10.69
N TYR A 262 -18.18 29.14 -9.65
CA TYR A 262 -19.38 29.10 -8.81
C TYR A 262 -20.63 29.35 -9.66
N ALA A 263 -20.63 30.42 -10.47
CA ALA A 263 -21.72 30.75 -11.38
C ALA A 263 -21.94 29.66 -12.44
N ASN A 264 -20.89 28.98 -12.89
CA ASN A 264 -21.00 27.85 -13.80
C ASN A 264 -21.83 26.69 -13.21
N VAL A 265 -21.67 26.41 -11.92
CA VAL A 265 -22.47 25.38 -11.25
C VAL A 265 -23.89 25.86 -10.98
N VAL A 266 -24.06 27.02 -10.35
CA VAL A 266 -25.38 27.43 -9.84
C VAL A 266 -26.31 27.99 -10.92
N ASN A 267 -25.78 28.64 -11.95
CA ASN A 267 -26.59 29.25 -13.01
C ASN A 267 -26.69 28.34 -14.25
N ASN A 268 -25.62 27.61 -14.58
CA ASN A 268 -25.60 26.78 -15.79
C ASN A 268 -25.83 25.29 -15.49
N GLY A 269 -25.88 24.88 -14.22
CA GLY A 269 -26.06 23.48 -13.83
C GLY A 269 -24.91 22.56 -14.28
N ARG A 270 -23.71 23.11 -14.53
CA ARG A 270 -22.57 22.38 -15.08
C ARG A 270 -21.47 22.24 -14.03
N PRO A 271 -21.12 21.01 -13.61
CA PRO A 271 -20.03 20.81 -12.66
C PRO A 271 -18.66 21.11 -13.29
N VAL A 272 -17.66 21.30 -12.45
CA VAL A 272 -16.30 21.70 -12.84
C VAL A 272 -15.32 20.56 -12.65
N LEU A 273 -14.60 20.16 -13.71
CA LEU A 273 -13.44 19.28 -13.57
C LEU A 273 -12.21 20.15 -13.27
N CYS A 274 -11.59 20.01 -12.09
CA CYS A 274 -10.40 20.79 -11.72
C CYS A 274 -9.26 20.60 -12.74
N ALA A 275 -9.14 19.36 -13.24
CA ALA A 275 -8.15 19.00 -14.24
C ALA A 275 -8.36 19.66 -15.62
N ALA A 276 -9.51 20.30 -15.86
CA ALA A 276 -9.71 21.07 -17.09
C ALA A 276 -8.72 22.25 -17.18
N CYS A 277 -8.33 22.85 -16.05
CA CYS A 277 -7.39 23.97 -16.02
C CYS A 277 -6.04 23.56 -15.41
N HIS A 278 -6.05 22.80 -14.32
CA HIS A 278 -4.83 22.39 -13.62
C HIS A 278 -4.39 21.00 -14.07
N THR A 279 -3.19 20.85 -14.64
CA THR A 279 -2.70 19.52 -15.04
C THR A 279 -2.74 18.54 -13.87
N SER A 280 -3.26 17.34 -14.12
CA SER A 280 -3.33 16.25 -13.14
C SER A 280 -2.77 14.96 -13.76
N GLU A 281 -1.88 14.30 -13.03
CA GLU A 281 -1.26 13.05 -13.45
C GLU A 281 -2.24 11.87 -13.44
N ALA A 282 -3.34 11.99 -12.68
CA ALA A 282 -4.44 11.03 -12.70
C ALA A 282 -5.24 11.07 -14.01
N LEU A 283 -5.18 12.19 -14.75
CA LEU A 283 -5.90 12.42 -16.01
C LEU A 283 -4.91 12.94 -17.06
N GLN A 284 -4.17 12.02 -17.68
CA GLN A 284 -3.12 12.37 -18.64
C GLN A 284 -3.67 13.25 -19.78
N GLY A 285 -2.88 14.25 -20.20
CA GLY A 285 -3.27 15.20 -21.25
C GLY A 285 -4.22 16.32 -20.79
N SER A 286 -4.51 16.38 -19.49
CA SER A 286 -5.31 17.45 -18.87
C SER A 286 -4.50 18.74 -18.64
N GLY A 287 -5.16 19.79 -18.18
CA GLY A 287 -4.56 21.07 -17.82
C GLY A 287 -4.39 22.07 -18.95
N MET A 288 -3.91 23.26 -18.59
CA MET A 288 -3.61 24.38 -19.49
C MET A 288 -2.18 24.87 -19.27
N GLU A 289 -1.52 25.29 -20.35
CA GLU A 289 -0.22 25.92 -20.25
C GLU A 289 -0.29 27.20 -19.41
N GLY A 290 0.73 27.45 -18.58
CA GLY A 290 0.80 28.62 -17.69
C GLY A 290 -0.02 28.52 -16.41
N ILE A 291 -0.88 27.50 -16.26
CA ILE A 291 -1.60 27.23 -15.00
C ILE A 291 -0.84 26.17 -14.21
N PRO A 292 -0.53 26.39 -12.91
CA PRO A 292 0.17 25.41 -12.09
C PRO A 292 -0.56 24.06 -12.05
N PRO A 293 0.16 22.92 -12.05
CA PRO A 293 -0.45 21.61 -11.89
C PRO A 293 -1.19 21.51 -10.56
N LEU A 294 -2.21 20.65 -10.49
CA LEU A 294 -3.13 20.59 -9.36
C LEU A 294 -2.41 20.31 -8.04
N THR A 295 -1.39 19.43 -8.08
CA THR A 295 -0.52 19.18 -6.94
C THR A 295 0.16 20.45 -6.43
N ALA A 296 0.77 21.26 -7.30
CA ALA A 296 1.44 22.48 -6.87
C ALA A 296 0.45 23.53 -6.35
N ALA A 297 -0.68 23.69 -7.05
CA ALA A 297 -1.71 24.67 -6.70
C ALA A 297 -2.32 24.43 -5.32
N ILE A 298 -2.73 23.18 -5.03
CA ILE A 298 -3.36 22.82 -3.75
C ILE A 298 -2.34 22.88 -2.61
N HIS A 299 -1.20 22.20 -2.73
CA HIS A 299 -0.28 22.08 -1.60
C HIS A 299 0.38 23.41 -1.24
N THR A 300 0.82 24.21 -2.22
CA THR A 300 1.45 25.52 -1.97
C THR A 300 0.48 26.47 -1.27
N ARG A 301 -0.80 26.46 -1.66
CA ARG A 301 -1.81 27.33 -1.04
C ARG A 301 -2.09 26.92 0.40
N HIS A 302 -2.21 25.62 0.66
CA HIS A 302 -2.59 25.11 1.97
C HIS A 302 -1.44 25.01 2.96
N ALA A 303 -0.18 25.05 2.51
CA ALA A 303 1.00 24.99 3.39
C ALA A 303 0.94 26.01 4.55
N HIS A 304 0.41 27.21 4.31
CA HIS A 304 0.36 28.28 5.30
C HIS A 304 -0.95 28.35 6.09
N VAL A 305 -1.91 27.46 5.80
CA VAL A 305 -3.20 27.39 6.50
C VAL A 305 -2.98 26.76 7.89
N ARG A 306 -3.70 27.26 8.89
CA ARG A 306 -3.70 26.68 10.25
C ARG A 306 -4.65 25.49 10.31
N ASP A 307 -4.16 24.39 10.87
CA ASP A 307 -4.98 23.23 11.20
C ASP A 307 -6.03 23.63 12.24
N PRO A 308 -7.32 23.36 11.99
CA PRO A 308 -8.40 23.81 12.87
C PRO A 308 -8.43 23.09 14.23
N ILE A 309 -7.77 21.94 14.37
CA ILE A 309 -7.72 21.15 15.60
C ILE A 309 -6.41 21.41 16.35
N LEU A 310 -5.28 21.36 15.64
CA LEU A 310 -3.94 21.43 16.27
C LEU A 310 -3.40 22.86 16.38
N ASN A 311 -4.01 23.83 15.67
CA ASN A 311 -3.61 25.24 15.64
C ASN A 311 -2.14 25.50 15.23
N VAL A 312 -1.53 24.56 14.52
CA VAL A 312 -0.24 24.69 13.83
C VAL A 312 -0.47 24.74 12.33
N THR A 313 0.51 25.17 11.54
CA THR A 313 0.34 25.20 10.09
C THR A 313 0.26 23.77 9.51
N LEU A 314 -0.41 23.61 8.37
CA LEU A 314 -0.42 22.33 7.66
C LEU A 314 0.97 21.96 7.08
N ASN A 315 1.88 22.94 6.95
CA ASN A 315 3.26 22.70 6.55
C ASN A 315 4.19 22.25 7.68
N ASP A 316 3.74 22.25 8.93
CA ASP A 316 4.57 21.83 10.04
C ASP A 316 4.90 20.33 9.93
N SER A 317 6.19 19.97 9.97
CA SER A 317 6.64 18.57 9.87
C SER A 317 6.24 17.74 11.09
N ALA A 318 5.93 18.37 12.23
CA ALA A 318 5.37 17.72 13.40
C ALA A 318 3.85 17.54 13.30
N ASN A 319 3.15 18.22 12.38
CA ASN A 319 1.73 18.03 12.14
C ASN A 319 1.47 16.77 11.30
N ARG A 320 1.59 15.61 11.95
CA ARG A 320 1.38 14.29 11.33
C ARG A 320 -0.04 14.11 10.72
N ALA A 321 -1.04 14.88 11.18
CA ALA A 321 -2.41 14.81 10.69
C ALA A 321 -2.68 15.67 9.43
N ALA A 322 -1.76 16.58 9.07
CA ALA A 322 -1.98 17.57 8.00
C ALA A 322 -2.37 16.93 6.66
N CYS A 323 -1.69 15.86 6.26
CA CYS A 323 -1.96 15.16 5.00
C CYS A 323 -3.35 14.53 4.98
N TYR A 324 -3.78 13.95 6.11
CA TYR A 324 -5.09 13.30 6.25
C TYR A 324 -6.27 14.28 6.39
N ARG A 325 -6.01 15.59 6.37
CA ARG A 325 -7.07 16.58 6.18
C ARG A 325 -7.65 16.54 4.77
N CYS A 326 -6.85 16.16 3.77
CA CYS A 326 -7.28 16.13 2.38
C CYS A 326 -7.16 14.73 1.77
N HIS A 327 -6.17 13.95 2.19
CA HIS A 327 -5.97 12.59 1.71
C HIS A 327 -6.66 11.57 2.62
N PRO A 328 -7.15 10.45 2.07
CA PRO A 328 -7.71 9.39 2.89
C PRO A 328 -6.74 8.86 3.94
N GLY A 329 -7.22 8.65 5.16
CA GLY A 329 -6.34 8.15 6.21
C GLY A 329 -6.85 8.24 7.63
N SER A 330 -7.93 8.99 7.87
CA SER A 330 -8.54 9.07 9.20
C SER A 330 -9.12 7.73 9.63
N THR A 331 -9.81 7.02 8.71
CA THR A 331 -10.30 5.66 8.92
C THR A 331 -9.64 4.70 7.94
N THR A 332 -9.60 5.05 6.65
CA THR A 332 -9.09 4.16 5.58
C THR A 332 -7.58 4.02 5.53
N LYS A 333 -6.82 4.76 6.36
CA LYS A 333 -5.35 4.65 6.49
C LYS A 333 -4.65 4.36 5.15
N CYS A 334 -4.56 5.34 4.25
CA CYS A 334 -3.95 5.13 2.93
C CYS A 334 -2.55 4.50 3.08
N LEU A 335 -1.70 5.07 3.95
CA LEU A 335 -0.45 4.47 4.41
C LEU A 335 -0.73 3.42 5.51
N ARG A 336 -0.75 2.14 5.13
CA ARG A 336 -1.05 1.00 6.03
C ARG A 336 -0.13 -0.20 5.86
N GLY A 337 0.83 -0.14 4.94
CA GLY A 337 1.85 -1.16 4.77
C GLY A 337 2.82 -1.23 5.96
N ALA A 338 3.90 -2.00 5.81
CA ALA A 338 4.91 -2.21 6.84
C ALA A 338 5.45 -0.90 7.46
N MET A 339 5.63 0.15 6.65
CA MET A 339 6.05 1.47 7.11
C MET A 339 4.95 2.18 7.91
N GLY A 340 3.71 2.13 7.42
CA GLY A 340 2.52 2.67 8.08
C GLY A 340 2.03 1.86 9.27
N ALA A 341 2.59 0.70 9.56
CA ALA A 341 2.28 -0.10 10.74
C ALA A 341 3.37 0.01 11.83
N ALA A 342 4.46 0.75 11.55
CA ALA A 342 5.53 0.95 12.50
C ALA A 342 5.07 1.90 13.62
N VAL A 343 5.29 1.51 14.86
CA VAL A 343 4.89 2.26 16.07
C VAL A 343 6.13 2.56 16.89
N ALA A 344 6.24 3.80 17.36
CA ALA A 344 7.29 4.31 18.23
C ALA A 344 7.06 3.85 19.68
N ALA A 345 8.08 4.01 20.53
CA ALA A 345 8.03 3.58 21.94
C ALA A 345 6.92 4.24 22.77
N ASP A 346 6.38 5.38 22.32
CA ASP A 346 5.27 6.09 22.97
C ASP A 346 3.88 5.66 22.45
N GLY A 347 3.83 4.68 21.55
CA GLY A 347 2.59 4.20 20.94
C GLY A 347 2.12 5.02 19.74
N SER A 348 2.82 6.11 19.38
CA SER A 348 2.54 6.87 18.16
C SER A 348 3.08 6.15 16.92
N MET A 349 2.55 6.47 15.75
CA MET A 349 3.10 5.99 14.48
C MET A 349 4.55 6.44 14.32
N GLU A 350 5.49 5.54 14.06
CA GLU A 350 6.91 5.87 13.89
C GLU A 350 7.12 6.71 12.61
N MET A 351 6.55 6.26 11.50
CA MET A 351 6.64 6.90 10.18
C MET A 351 5.29 7.44 9.73
N GLN A 352 5.32 8.54 8.96
CA GLN A 352 4.15 9.21 8.41
C GLN A 352 4.40 9.63 6.96
N CYS A 353 3.39 10.20 6.31
CA CYS A 353 3.50 10.71 4.95
C CYS A 353 4.73 11.63 4.78
N GLN A 354 4.98 12.50 5.76
CA GLN A 354 6.09 13.45 5.77
C GLN A 354 7.47 12.79 5.88
N SER A 355 7.56 11.59 6.47
CA SER A 355 8.80 10.81 6.53
C SER A 355 9.31 10.41 5.15
N CYS A 356 8.42 10.41 4.14
CA CYS A 356 8.71 10.01 2.78
C CYS A 356 8.58 11.18 1.80
N HIS A 357 7.50 11.96 1.87
CA HIS A 357 7.19 13.01 0.89
C HIS A 357 7.62 14.41 1.32
N GLY A 358 7.97 14.60 2.59
CA GLY A 358 8.28 15.91 3.16
C GLY A 358 7.03 16.70 3.55
N ASN A 359 7.19 17.99 3.82
CA ASN A 359 6.09 18.89 4.17
C ASN A 359 5.28 19.37 2.95
N MET A 360 4.18 20.09 3.18
CA MET A 360 3.30 20.59 2.12
C MET A 360 4.02 21.45 1.09
N THR A 361 4.98 22.28 1.49
CA THR A 361 5.77 23.11 0.58
C THR A 361 6.69 22.27 -0.31
N GLN A 362 7.31 21.22 0.23
CA GLN A 362 8.11 20.28 -0.58
C GLN A 362 7.23 19.55 -1.59
N VAL A 363 6.05 19.09 -1.16
CA VAL A 363 5.08 18.40 -2.01
C VAL A 363 4.52 19.32 -3.10
N GLY A 364 4.28 20.58 -2.78
CA GLY A 364 3.75 21.62 -3.68
C GLY A 364 4.78 22.33 -4.54
N SER A 365 6.06 21.94 -4.45
CA SER A 365 7.13 22.56 -5.22
C SER A 365 6.83 22.50 -6.73
N PRO A 366 6.98 23.61 -7.48
CA PRO A 366 6.80 23.60 -8.93
C PRO A 366 7.84 22.74 -9.66
N ASN A 367 8.94 22.40 -8.99
CA ASN A 367 9.97 21.49 -9.53
C ASN A 367 9.62 20.01 -9.32
N ARG A 368 8.54 19.71 -8.59
CA ARG A 368 8.11 18.34 -8.34
C ARG A 368 6.97 17.97 -9.30
N VAL A 369 7.17 16.91 -10.07
CA VAL A 369 6.09 16.29 -10.84
C VAL A 369 5.41 15.25 -9.96
N GLY A 370 4.13 15.45 -9.66
CA GLY A 370 3.37 14.56 -8.79
C GLY A 370 3.33 13.15 -9.37
N TRP A 371 3.26 12.13 -8.50
CA TRP A 371 3.20 10.70 -8.86
C TRP A 371 4.46 10.15 -9.54
N PHE A 372 5.36 10.99 -10.04
CA PHE A 372 6.57 10.60 -10.77
C PHE A 372 7.85 10.87 -9.98
N MET A 373 7.90 11.97 -9.23
CA MET A 373 9.00 12.28 -8.32
C MET A 373 8.61 11.88 -6.90
N GLU A 374 8.83 10.59 -6.61
CA GLU A 374 8.52 9.96 -5.33
C GLU A 374 9.80 9.44 -4.65
N PRO A 375 9.79 9.34 -3.31
CA PRO A 375 10.93 8.84 -2.55
C PRO A 375 11.28 7.40 -2.94
N ASN A 376 12.57 7.08 -2.85
CA ASN A 376 13.08 5.76 -3.15
C ASN A 376 13.33 4.92 -1.88
N CYS A 377 13.36 3.59 -2.05
CA CYS A 377 13.52 2.66 -0.93
C CYS A 377 14.86 2.86 -0.22
N GLN A 378 15.93 3.05 -1.00
CA GLN A 378 17.30 3.10 -0.51
C GLN A 378 17.60 4.35 0.33
N SER A 379 16.81 5.42 0.22
CA SER A 379 16.90 6.60 1.09
C SER A 379 16.57 6.31 2.54
N CYS A 380 15.77 5.27 2.81
CA CYS A 380 15.68 4.67 4.15
C CYS A 380 16.59 3.44 4.27
N HIS A 381 16.61 2.55 3.28
CA HIS A 381 17.30 1.25 3.29
C HIS A 381 18.72 1.35 2.70
N THR A 382 19.65 1.89 3.49
CA THR A 382 20.93 2.37 2.95
C THR A 382 21.98 1.30 2.65
N GLY A 383 21.69 0.04 2.98
CA GLY A 383 22.59 -1.05 2.62
C GLY A 383 22.53 -2.28 3.51
N THR A 384 23.62 -3.04 3.44
CA THR A 384 23.83 -4.28 4.19
C THR A 384 24.33 -4.00 5.60
N ALA A 385 24.40 -5.03 6.44
CA ALA A 385 24.94 -4.91 7.79
C ALA A 385 26.40 -4.45 7.85
N THR A 386 27.19 -4.72 6.80
CA THR A 386 28.62 -4.37 6.74
C THR A 386 28.91 -3.15 5.87
N HIS A 387 27.90 -2.62 5.17
CA HIS A 387 28.06 -1.47 4.28
C HIS A 387 26.74 -0.69 4.18
N ASN A 388 26.61 0.37 4.99
CA ASN A 388 25.42 1.24 5.12
C ASN A 388 25.84 2.65 5.61
N ASN A 389 24.90 3.60 5.64
CA ASN A 389 25.14 5.00 6.08
C ASN A 389 25.18 5.14 7.62
N GLY A 390 25.76 4.18 8.34
CA GLY A 390 25.76 4.11 9.81
C GLY A 390 24.52 3.44 10.41
N GLN A 391 23.42 3.31 9.66
CA GLN A 391 22.27 2.46 10.01
C GLN A 391 21.79 1.70 8.78
N ILE A 392 21.41 0.43 8.95
CA ILE A 392 20.83 -0.40 7.87
C ILE A 392 19.54 0.22 7.33
N ARG A 393 18.73 0.81 8.23
CA ARG A 393 17.48 1.47 7.87
C ARG A 393 17.18 2.68 8.75
N PHE A 394 16.67 3.75 8.15
CA PHE A 394 16.19 4.96 8.83
C PHE A 394 14.65 5.02 8.82
N THR A 395 14.08 5.97 9.58
CA THR A 395 12.63 6.23 9.68
C THR A 395 12.20 7.49 8.91
N SER A 396 13.11 8.07 8.14
CA SER A 396 12.85 9.18 7.23
C SER A 396 13.79 9.05 6.05
N VAL A 397 13.31 9.39 4.85
CA VAL A 397 14.14 9.43 3.63
C VAL A 397 15.08 10.62 3.65
N PHE A 398 14.82 11.63 4.47
CA PHE A 398 15.57 12.88 4.50
C PHE A 398 16.75 12.85 5.48
N GLU A 399 17.83 13.53 5.13
CA GLU A 399 18.88 13.94 6.04
C GLU A 399 18.47 15.19 6.83
N ALA A 400 19.27 15.57 7.83
CA ALA A 400 18.97 16.72 8.71
C ALA A 400 18.87 18.06 7.95
N ASN A 401 19.46 18.16 6.76
CA ASN A 401 19.36 19.33 5.88
C ASN A 401 18.09 19.34 5.01
N GLY A 402 17.24 18.32 5.09
CA GLY A 402 16.01 18.18 4.31
C GLY A 402 16.18 17.59 2.92
N GLU A 403 17.39 17.20 2.52
CA GLU A 403 17.65 16.51 1.26
C GLU A 403 17.39 15.01 1.40
N GLU A 404 16.97 14.36 0.30
CA GLU A 404 16.79 12.91 0.27
C GLU A 404 18.15 12.20 0.39
N ARG A 405 18.22 11.20 1.27
CA ARG A 405 19.43 10.45 1.57
C ARG A 405 19.87 9.60 0.39
N VAL A 406 21.17 9.62 0.10
CA VAL A 406 21.81 8.75 -0.89
C VAL A 406 22.43 7.54 -0.20
N ALA A 407 21.99 6.35 -0.56
CA ALA A 407 22.52 5.10 -0.01
C ALA A 407 23.92 4.78 -0.52
N VAL A 408 24.82 4.34 0.38
CA VAL A 408 26.13 3.83 -0.02
C VAL A 408 26.07 2.43 -0.65
N ASN A 409 24.97 1.70 -0.46
CA ASN A 409 24.79 0.36 -1.02
C ASN A 409 23.38 0.16 -1.58
N GLN A 410 23.32 -0.35 -2.82
CA GLN A 410 22.11 -0.43 -3.63
C GLN A 410 21.37 -1.77 -3.51
N THR A 411 21.65 -2.59 -2.49
CA THR A 411 21.02 -3.92 -2.29
C THR A 411 19.49 -3.86 -2.28
N PHE A 412 18.93 -2.77 -1.75
CA PHE A 412 17.48 -2.54 -1.62
C PHE A 412 17.00 -1.40 -2.50
N ALA A 413 17.78 -1.03 -3.52
CA ALA A 413 17.46 0.13 -4.34
C ALA A 413 16.38 -0.16 -5.36
N THR A 414 15.57 0.86 -5.62
CA THR A 414 14.72 0.93 -6.82
C THR A 414 15.57 0.81 -8.09
N THR A 415 14.99 0.33 -9.18
CA THR A 415 15.68 0.31 -10.47
C THR A 415 15.94 1.77 -10.90
N PRO A 416 17.21 2.16 -11.14
CA PRO A 416 17.53 3.51 -11.59
C PRO A 416 16.84 3.84 -12.92
N ASP A 417 16.54 5.12 -13.14
CA ASP A 417 16.02 5.65 -14.42
C ASP A 417 14.77 4.90 -14.95
N THR A 418 13.96 4.38 -14.03
CA THR A 418 12.76 3.61 -14.29
C THR A 418 11.55 4.28 -13.62
N PRO A 419 10.55 4.76 -14.39
CA PRO A 419 10.24 4.38 -15.78
C PRO A 419 10.90 5.27 -16.85
N ALA A 420 11.62 6.32 -16.46
CA ALA A 420 12.27 7.25 -17.38
C ALA A 420 13.57 7.81 -16.75
N PRO A 421 14.51 8.33 -17.57
CA PRO A 421 15.72 8.97 -17.08
C PRO A 421 15.44 10.02 -15.99
N GLY A 422 16.16 9.94 -14.87
CA GLY A 422 16.01 10.82 -13.71
C GLY A 422 14.88 10.42 -12.75
N LEU A 423 14.09 9.39 -13.04
CA LEU A 423 13.03 8.88 -12.15
C LEU A 423 13.36 7.45 -11.71
N SER A 424 13.18 7.13 -10.43
CA SER A 424 13.42 5.77 -9.90
C SER A 424 12.27 5.35 -9.00
N LEU A 425 11.19 4.85 -9.60
CA LEU A 425 9.93 4.59 -8.91
C LEU A 425 9.81 3.12 -8.50
N TYR A 426 9.46 2.90 -7.23
CA TYR A 426 9.16 1.58 -6.68
C TYR A 426 8.18 0.78 -7.55
N ARG A 427 7.05 1.38 -7.94
CA ARG A 427 5.97 0.69 -8.68
C ARG A 427 6.36 0.18 -10.07
N PHE A 428 7.49 0.64 -10.62
CA PHE A 428 8.04 0.18 -11.89
C PHE A 428 9.40 -0.52 -11.74
N SER A 429 9.91 -0.63 -10.51
CA SER A 429 11.20 -1.25 -10.22
C SER A 429 11.09 -2.75 -10.27
N VAL A 430 12.10 -3.38 -10.86
CA VAL A 430 12.20 -4.84 -11.00
C VAL A 430 13.36 -5.40 -10.17
N GLY A 431 13.21 -6.65 -9.76
CA GLY A 431 14.22 -7.41 -9.04
C GLY A 431 14.38 -8.83 -9.58
N HIS A 432 14.26 -9.80 -8.67
CA HIS A 432 14.51 -11.22 -8.93
C HIS A 432 13.73 -11.75 -10.15
N GLY A 433 14.45 -12.21 -11.18
CA GLY A 433 13.84 -12.78 -12.40
C GLY A 433 13.11 -11.80 -13.32
N GLY A 434 13.16 -10.50 -13.01
CA GLY A 434 12.36 -9.46 -13.67
C GLY A 434 10.97 -9.28 -13.07
N LEU A 435 10.71 -9.83 -11.88
CA LEU A 435 9.50 -9.53 -11.12
C LEU A 435 9.52 -8.08 -10.65
N GLN A 436 8.36 -7.43 -10.69
CA GLN A 436 8.18 -6.10 -10.10
C GLN A 436 8.32 -6.18 -8.59
N CYS A 437 8.86 -5.12 -7.97
CA CYS A 437 8.93 -5.01 -6.51
C CYS A 437 7.56 -5.26 -5.89
N SER A 438 6.50 -4.66 -6.45
CA SER A 438 5.13 -4.81 -5.95
C SER A 438 4.60 -6.24 -5.99
N ALA A 439 5.11 -7.10 -6.88
CA ALA A 439 4.71 -8.50 -6.95
C ALA A 439 5.13 -9.29 -5.71
N CYS A 440 6.24 -8.90 -5.07
CA CYS A 440 6.75 -9.56 -3.87
C CYS A 440 6.41 -8.77 -2.59
N HIS A 441 6.36 -7.45 -2.68
CA HIS A 441 6.25 -6.55 -1.53
C HIS A 441 4.85 -5.96 -1.35
N GLY A 442 3.94 -6.05 -2.33
CA GLY A 442 2.65 -5.37 -2.30
C GLY A 442 2.71 -3.95 -2.88
N SER A 443 1.63 -3.18 -2.76
CA SER A 443 1.60 -1.81 -3.30
C SER A 443 2.36 -0.81 -2.43
N THR A 444 2.83 0.31 -2.99
CA THR A 444 3.66 1.33 -2.28
C THR A 444 3.14 1.75 -0.90
N HIS A 445 1.83 1.97 -0.74
CA HIS A 445 1.23 2.35 0.55
C HIS A 445 0.64 1.17 1.35
N ALA A 446 0.71 -0.03 0.81
CA ALA A 446 0.16 -1.26 1.39
C ALA A 446 1.18 -2.41 1.40
N GLU A 447 2.48 -2.07 1.48
CA GLU A 447 3.56 -3.06 1.48
C GLU A 447 3.37 -4.10 2.60
N PHE A 448 3.65 -5.36 2.31
CA PHE A 448 3.43 -6.44 3.24
C PHE A 448 4.43 -6.43 4.42
N PRO A 449 3.99 -6.85 5.63
CA PRO A 449 2.59 -7.06 6.00
C PRO A 449 1.83 -5.73 6.07
N SER A 450 0.61 -5.71 5.55
CA SER A 450 -0.31 -4.59 5.77
C SER A 450 -0.97 -4.71 7.16
N ALA A 451 -1.37 -3.59 7.74
CA ALA A 451 -2.21 -3.56 8.94
C ALA A 451 -3.63 -4.09 8.70
N PHE A 452 -4.08 -4.21 7.43
CA PHE A 452 -5.43 -4.65 7.08
C PHE A 452 -5.45 -6.07 6.54
N ARG A 453 -6.44 -6.85 6.98
CA ARG A 453 -6.56 -8.28 6.69
C ARG A 453 -6.62 -8.56 5.19
N ASN A 454 -7.44 -7.82 4.45
CA ASN A 454 -7.73 -8.10 3.04
C ASN A 454 -6.48 -7.92 2.14
N ASP A 455 -5.57 -6.98 2.45
CA ASP A 455 -4.30 -6.86 1.74
C ASP A 455 -3.42 -8.11 1.89
N ASN A 456 -3.46 -8.77 3.05
CA ASN A 456 -2.55 -9.89 3.34
C ASN A 456 -3.04 -11.24 2.78
N ILE A 457 -4.26 -11.33 2.25
CA ILE A 457 -4.89 -12.59 1.79
C ILE A 457 -4.05 -13.27 0.72
N GLU A 458 -3.60 -12.53 -0.30
CA GLU A 458 -2.75 -13.09 -1.36
C GLU A 458 -1.48 -13.70 -0.78
N SER A 459 -0.73 -12.93 0.02
CA SER A 459 0.53 -13.39 0.61
C SER A 459 0.34 -14.66 1.43
N GLN A 460 -0.73 -14.71 2.24
CA GLN A 460 -1.05 -15.87 3.07
C GLN A 460 -1.41 -17.10 2.23
N GLN A 461 -2.18 -16.92 1.14
CA GLN A 461 -2.57 -18.02 0.25
C GLN A 461 -1.37 -18.60 -0.51
N LEU A 462 -0.42 -17.76 -0.92
CA LEU A 462 0.74 -18.17 -1.71
C LEU A 462 1.80 -18.89 -0.89
N GLN A 463 2.05 -18.44 0.34
CA GLN A 463 3.22 -18.88 1.11
C GLN A 463 2.89 -19.42 2.51
N GLY A 464 1.61 -19.43 2.89
CA GLY A 464 1.14 -19.96 4.18
C GLY A 464 1.27 -19.00 5.36
N HIS A 465 1.82 -17.80 5.16
CA HIS A 465 1.90 -16.75 6.17
C HIS A 465 1.80 -15.35 5.57
N ILE A 466 1.41 -14.37 6.38
CA ILE A 466 1.38 -12.96 5.97
C ILE A 466 2.80 -12.40 5.83
N GLY A 467 2.99 -11.45 4.91
CA GLY A 467 4.25 -10.74 4.74
C GLY A 467 4.74 -10.74 3.30
N VAL A 468 5.91 -10.16 3.08
CA VAL A 468 6.59 -10.17 1.77
C VAL A 468 6.73 -11.61 1.26
N ILE A 469 6.61 -11.82 -0.05
CA ILE A 469 6.76 -13.15 -0.66
C ILE A 469 8.23 -13.58 -0.52
N ALA A 470 8.49 -14.50 0.40
CA ALA A 470 9.85 -14.93 0.76
C ALA A 470 10.05 -16.46 0.66
N GLU A 471 8.98 -17.24 0.51
CA GLU A 471 9.08 -18.68 0.27
C GLU A 471 9.37 -18.97 -1.20
N CYS A 472 10.56 -19.50 -1.51
CA CYS A 472 10.94 -19.78 -2.89
C CYS A 472 9.95 -20.74 -3.59
N THR A 473 9.37 -21.68 -2.85
CA THR A 473 8.40 -22.66 -3.37
C THR A 473 7.03 -22.07 -3.69
N ALA A 474 6.76 -20.82 -3.30
CA ALA A 474 5.57 -20.08 -3.76
C ALA A 474 5.61 -19.83 -5.27
N CYS A 475 6.81 -19.77 -5.86
CA CYS A 475 7.02 -19.46 -7.28
C CYS A 475 7.79 -20.55 -8.04
N HIS A 476 8.72 -21.25 -7.37
CA HIS A 476 9.56 -22.28 -7.97
C HIS A 476 8.98 -23.68 -7.74
N THR A 477 9.13 -24.55 -8.74
CA THR A 477 8.68 -25.95 -8.71
C THR A 477 9.51 -26.85 -7.80
N THR A 478 10.70 -26.40 -7.39
CA THR A 478 11.55 -27.03 -6.39
C THR A 478 12.27 -25.95 -5.59
N MET A 479 12.70 -26.27 -4.37
CA MET A 479 13.53 -25.35 -3.58
C MET A 479 14.88 -25.16 -4.30
N PRO A 480 15.25 -23.93 -4.69
CA PRO A 480 16.56 -23.67 -5.29
C PRO A 480 17.69 -24.00 -4.30
N ASN A 481 18.88 -24.32 -4.81
CA ASN A 481 20.09 -24.41 -3.99
C ASN A 481 21.07 -23.30 -4.42
N THR A 482 21.14 -22.22 -3.63
CA THR A 482 21.96 -21.05 -3.94
C THR A 482 22.32 -20.30 -2.66
N VAL A 483 23.47 -19.63 -2.65
CA VAL A 483 23.93 -18.80 -1.51
C VAL A 483 23.40 -17.37 -1.61
N ASN A 484 23.26 -16.84 -2.83
CA ASN A 484 22.90 -15.44 -3.06
C ASN A 484 22.08 -15.21 -4.34
N GLY A 485 21.48 -16.27 -4.90
CA GLY A 485 20.69 -16.18 -6.13
C GLY A 485 19.24 -15.71 -5.93
N GLY A 486 18.79 -15.56 -4.68
CA GLY A 486 17.48 -15.02 -4.36
C GLY A 486 17.40 -13.50 -4.45
N PRO A 487 16.21 -12.91 -4.22
CA PRO A 487 16.05 -11.46 -4.13
C PRO A 487 16.98 -10.89 -3.05
N HIS A 488 17.60 -9.72 -3.31
CA HIS A 488 18.52 -9.05 -2.38
C HIS A 488 19.70 -9.92 -1.89
N GLY A 489 20.10 -10.93 -2.67
CA GLY A 489 21.15 -11.86 -2.26
C GLY A 489 20.70 -12.90 -1.23
N MET A 490 19.39 -13.11 -1.07
CA MET A 490 18.86 -14.12 -0.14
C MET A 490 19.18 -15.54 -0.60
N HIS A 491 19.35 -16.42 0.38
CA HIS A 491 19.44 -17.87 0.20
C HIS A 491 18.14 -18.56 0.63
N PRO A 492 17.93 -19.84 0.25
CA PRO A 492 16.83 -20.65 0.76
C PRO A 492 16.80 -20.69 2.29
N THR A 493 15.61 -20.70 2.88
CA THR A 493 15.43 -20.66 4.35
C THR A 493 14.87 -21.96 4.95
N GLY A 494 15.00 -23.07 4.22
CA GLY A 494 14.46 -24.38 4.60
C GLY A 494 15.44 -25.31 5.32
N GLN A 495 14.95 -26.47 5.76
CA GLN A 495 15.73 -27.47 6.50
C GLN A 495 17.00 -27.94 5.77
N ASN A 496 16.97 -28.07 4.44
CA ASN A 496 18.14 -28.49 3.66
C ASN A 496 19.26 -27.45 3.75
N TRP A 497 18.93 -26.15 3.69
CA TRP A 497 19.90 -25.08 3.91
C TRP A 497 20.57 -25.23 5.28
N VAL A 498 19.78 -25.45 6.33
CA VAL A 498 20.31 -25.64 7.69
C VAL A 498 21.28 -26.83 7.77
N LYS A 499 21.06 -27.90 7.01
CA LYS A 499 21.97 -29.05 6.97
C LYS A 499 23.25 -28.76 6.19
N GLU A 500 23.16 -28.03 5.08
CA GLU A 500 24.25 -27.92 4.09
C GLU A 500 25.08 -26.64 4.22
N HIS A 501 24.60 -25.61 4.94
CA HIS A 501 25.25 -24.29 4.97
C HIS A 501 26.69 -24.33 5.48
N HIS A 502 27.07 -25.31 6.31
CA HIS A 502 28.46 -25.44 6.78
C HIS A 502 29.44 -25.72 5.64
N ASP A 503 29.03 -26.51 4.64
CA ASP A 503 29.88 -26.82 3.49
C ASP A 503 29.90 -25.65 2.51
N LEU A 504 28.79 -24.93 2.39
CA LEU A 504 28.74 -23.68 1.64
C LEU A 504 29.68 -22.62 2.24
N ILE A 505 29.71 -22.45 3.56
CA ILE A 505 30.63 -21.52 4.23
C ILE A 505 32.10 -21.91 3.94
N LYS A 506 32.45 -23.20 3.91
CA LYS A 506 33.80 -23.64 3.54
C LYS A 506 34.16 -23.29 2.09
N GLN A 507 33.19 -23.25 1.20
CA GLN A 507 33.39 -22.95 -0.23
C GLN A 507 33.46 -21.45 -0.51
N VAL A 508 32.54 -20.66 0.06
CA VAL A 508 32.38 -19.23 -0.28
C VAL A 508 32.94 -18.27 0.78
N GLY A 509 33.25 -18.77 1.98
CA GLY A 509 33.71 -17.99 3.11
C GLY A 509 32.58 -17.32 3.90
N LEU A 510 32.81 -17.12 5.20
CA LEU A 510 31.86 -16.50 6.14
C LEU A 510 31.44 -15.07 5.74
N ALA A 511 32.32 -14.33 5.07
CA ALA A 511 32.08 -12.94 4.68
C ALA A 511 30.83 -12.76 3.80
N GLN A 512 30.46 -13.77 3.00
CA GLN A 512 29.25 -13.74 2.18
C GLN A 512 27.97 -13.70 3.02
N CYS A 513 28.00 -14.25 4.23
CA CYS A 513 26.85 -14.24 5.14
C CYS A 513 26.77 -12.94 5.96
N GLN A 514 27.92 -12.30 6.24
CA GLN A 514 28.00 -11.15 7.14
C GLN A 514 27.25 -9.92 6.62
N GLY A 515 27.05 -9.79 5.31
CA GLY A 515 26.22 -8.73 4.73
C GLY A 515 24.79 -8.71 5.29
N CYS A 516 24.18 -9.88 5.53
CA CYS A 516 22.84 -9.95 6.13
C CYS A 516 22.88 -10.31 7.62
N HIS A 517 23.81 -11.17 8.02
CA HIS A 517 23.88 -11.71 9.38
C HIS A 517 24.82 -10.92 10.32
N GLY A 518 25.37 -9.81 9.86
CA GLY A 518 26.23 -8.93 10.65
C GLY A 518 27.69 -9.36 10.68
N ALA A 519 28.60 -8.40 10.86
CA ALA A 519 30.03 -8.67 11.00
C ALA A 519 30.33 -9.60 12.20
N ASP A 520 29.52 -9.50 13.26
CA ASP A 520 29.61 -10.32 14.46
C ASP A 520 28.85 -11.66 14.35
N SER A 521 28.20 -11.94 13.22
CA SER A 521 27.41 -13.17 12.97
C SER A 521 26.24 -13.42 13.94
N ARG A 522 25.79 -12.38 14.67
CA ARG A 522 24.65 -12.48 15.60
C ARG A 522 23.28 -12.28 14.94
N GLY A 523 23.29 -11.95 13.65
CA GLY A 523 22.09 -11.62 12.88
C GLY A 523 21.76 -10.12 12.95
N THR A 524 20.99 -9.64 11.98
CA THR A 524 20.52 -8.25 11.94
C THR A 524 19.05 -8.18 11.57
N VAL A 525 18.53 -6.95 11.36
CA VAL A 525 17.18 -6.77 10.80
C VAL A 525 16.99 -7.42 9.43
N LEU A 526 18.07 -7.72 8.71
CA LEU A 526 18.04 -8.38 7.39
C LEU A 526 17.91 -9.90 7.49
N SER A 527 18.27 -10.52 8.62
CA SER A 527 18.18 -11.96 8.84
C SER A 527 16.94 -12.38 9.64
N ARG A 528 15.89 -11.54 9.59
CA ARG A 528 14.62 -11.80 10.27
C ARG A 528 13.84 -12.90 9.54
N ALA A 529 13.37 -13.90 10.29
CA ALA A 529 12.46 -14.91 9.75
C ALA A 529 11.14 -14.28 9.31
N GLN A 530 10.67 -14.50 8.08
CA GLN A 530 9.40 -13.90 7.61
C GLN A 530 8.15 -14.65 8.09
N GLY A 531 8.31 -15.91 8.46
CA GLY A 531 7.30 -16.75 9.10
C GLY A 531 7.88 -17.55 10.26
N PRO A 532 7.04 -18.27 11.03
CA PRO A 532 7.52 -19.24 12.01
C PRO A 532 8.32 -20.35 11.33
N ARG A 533 9.39 -20.82 11.97
CA ARG A 533 10.27 -21.87 11.47
C ARG A 533 10.60 -22.87 12.57
N THR A 534 10.67 -24.14 12.20
CA THR A 534 11.23 -25.18 13.05
C THR A 534 12.24 -25.97 12.24
N PHE A 535 13.44 -26.14 12.79
CA PHE A 535 14.53 -26.86 12.16
C PHE A 535 15.06 -27.94 13.09
N GLU A 536 15.44 -29.06 12.51
CA GLU A 536 16.16 -30.15 13.15
C GLU A 536 17.65 -29.97 12.91
N ALA A 537 18.35 -29.33 13.85
CA ALA A 537 19.79 -29.10 13.83
C ALA A 537 20.32 -28.80 15.22
N LEU A 538 21.19 -29.68 15.76
CA LEU A 538 21.68 -29.59 17.14
C LEU A 538 20.50 -29.54 18.13
N GLY A 539 19.55 -30.47 17.96
CA GLY A 539 18.23 -30.44 18.59
C GLY A 539 17.18 -29.76 17.71
N THR A 540 15.96 -29.66 18.22
CA THR A 540 14.88 -28.90 17.58
C THR A 540 15.06 -27.42 17.91
N GLN A 541 15.19 -26.59 16.88
CA GLN A 541 15.30 -25.14 16.98
C GLN A 541 14.04 -24.49 16.40
N THR A 542 13.35 -23.70 17.22
CA THR A 542 12.11 -23.02 16.81
C THR A 542 12.31 -21.51 16.83
N PHE A 543 11.97 -20.87 15.71
CA PHE A 543 12.03 -19.44 15.51
C PHE A 543 10.62 -18.91 15.24
N PHE A 544 10.23 -17.89 15.99
CA PHE A 544 8.98 -17.17 15.73
C PHE A 544 9.15 -16.18 14.56
N ARG A 545 8.04 -15.73 14.00
CA ARG A 545 8.05 -14.70 12.96
C ARG A 545 8.79 -13.44 13.43
N GLY A 546 9.68 -13.00 12.57
CA GLY A 546 10.60 -11.88 12.72
C GLY A 546 11.87 -12.23 13.48
N ALA A 547 12.00 -13.39 14.14
CA ALA A 547 13.18 -13.72 14.95
C ALA A 547 14.47 -13.46 14.15
N ILE A 548 15.44 -12.77 14.76
CA ILE A 548 16.73 -12.49 14.13
C ILE A 548 17.55 -13.77 14.19
N ILE A 549 17.95 -14.28 13.03
CA ILE A 549 18.73 -15.52 12.92
C ILE A 549 20.19 -15.16 12.62
N GLY A 550 21.10 -15.71 13.42
CA GLY A 550 22.55 -15.66 13.26
C GLY A 550 23.18 -16.97 13.71
N CYS A 551 24.49 -17.10 13.56
CA CYS A 551 25.21 -18.34 13.87
C CYS A 551 25.05 -18.73 15.35
N TYR A 552 25.03 -17.72 16.24
CA TYR A 552 24.93 -17.92 17.68
C TYR A 552 23.58 -18.46 18.16
N ASN A 553 22.55 -18.52 17.31
CA ASN A 553 21.29 -19.17 17.71
C ASN A 553 21.44 -20.68 17.86
N CYS A 554 22.35 -21.31 17.09
CA CYS A 554 22.53 -22.76 17.09
C CYS A 554 23.97 -23.16 17.50
N HIS A 555 24.97 -22.33 17.19
CA HIS A 555 26.39 -22.66 17.35
C HIS A 555 27.06 -21.78 18.40
N ASN A 556 28.09 -22.30 19.06
CA ASN A 556 28.93 -21.53 20.00
C ASN A 556 30.00 -20.68 19.28
N GLY A 557 29.63 -20.11 18.14
CA GLY A 557 30.49 -19.31 17.27
C GLY A 557 30.27 -19.62 15.78
N PRO A 558 30.64 -18.69 14.88
CA PRO A 558 30.43 -18.84 13.44
C PRO A 558 31.36 -19.87 12.77
N THR A 559 32.44 -20.27 13.44
CA THR A 559 33.42 -21.25 12.94
C THR A 559 33.38 -22.58 13.69
N LYS A 560 32.45 -22.74 14.64
CA LYS A 560 32.38 -23.93 15.47
C LYS A 560 31.13 -24.76 15.19
N SER A 561 31.27 -26.07 15.35
CA SER A 561 30.16 -27.03 15.22
C SER A 561 29.50 -27.38 16.56
N ASP A 562 30.05 -26.91 17.69
CA ASP A 562 29.47 -27.17 19.01
C ASP A 562 28.19 -26.39 19.23
N TRP A 563 27.24 -27.07 19.88
CA TRP A 563 25.90 -26.55 20.14
C TRP A 563 25.91 -25.44 21.18
N ASN A 564 25.29 -24.30 20.86
CA ASN A 564 24.99 -23.29 21.86
C ASN A 564 23.84 -23.76 22.77
N ARG A 565 24.16 -24.02 24.04
CA ARG A 565 23.20 -24.45 25.08
C ARG A 565 22.57 -23.29 25.87
N SER A 566 22.80 -22.05 25.45
CA SER A 566 22.19 -20.88 26.09
C SER A 566 20.68 -20.98 26.02
N THR A 567 20.01 -20.78 27.16
CA THR A 567 18.55 -20.76 27.20
C THR A 567 18.03 -19.51 26.48
N PRO A 568 17.14 -19.65 25.48
CA PRO A 568 16.54 -18.50 24.81
C PRO A 568 15.75 -17.64 25.81
N PRO A 569 15.74 -16.31 25.66
CA PRO A 569 14.87 -15.46 26.45
C PRO A 569 13.40 -15.79 26.16
N THR A 570 12.57 -15.73 27.20
CA THR A 570 11.13 -15.93 27.12
C THR A 570 10.40 -14.68 27.58
N VAL A 571 9.22 -14.45 27.02
CA VAL A 571 8.29 -13.39 27.46
C VAL A 571 6.99 -14.04 27.91
N GLY A 572 6.47 -13.64 29.07
CA GLY A 572 5.20 -14.12 29.58
C GLY A 572 4.02 -13.31 29.05
N ASN A 573 2.87 -13.98 28.87
CA ASN A 573 1.63 -13.33 28.49
C ASN A 573 1.10 -12.44 29.61
N VAL A 574 0.52 -11.31 29.23
CA VAL A 574 -0.07 -10.31 30.10
C VAL A 574 -1.38 -9.83 29.47
N ALA A 575 -2.31 -9.40 30.30
CA ALA A 575 -3.57 -8.83 29.85
C ALA A 575 -3.90 -7.60 30.71
N ALA A 576 -4.48 -6.59 30.08
CA ALA A 576 -4.98 -5.40 30.75
C ALA A 576 -6.30 -4.97 30.09
N THR A 577 -7.10 -4.16 30.78
CA THR A 577 -8.32 -3.54 30.25
C THR A 577 -8.24 -2.04 30.46
N THR A 578 -8.67 -1.28 29.47
CA THR A 578 -8.71 0.18 29.52
C THR A 578 -9.96 0.69 28.81
N ALA A 579 -10.36 1.92 29.12
CA ALA A 579 -11.42 2.60 28.39
C ALA A 579 -10.95 3.01 26.99
N ALA A 580 -11.88 3.18 26.05
CA ALA A 580 -11.56 3.64 24.71
C ALA A 580 -10.82 4.99 24.75
N GLY A 581 -9.70 5.09 24.01
CA GLY A 581 -8.87 6.29 23.97
C GLY A 581 -7.97 6.52 25.19
N GLN A 582 -7.97 5.63 26.18
CA GLN A 582 -7.11 5.72 27.35
C GLN A 582 -5.94 4.72 27.26
N PRO A 583 -4.67 5.19 27.21
CA PRO A 583 -3.52 4.30 27.23
C PRO A 583 -3.42 3.51 28.54
N VAL A 584 -2.87 2.28 28.47
CA VAL A 584 -2.56 1.48 29.65
C VAL A 584 -1.13 0.96 29.57
N ALA A 585 -0.35 1.18 30.63
CA ALA A 585 1.00 0.65 30.73
C ALA A 585 0.97 -0.82 31.15
N ILE A 586 1.75 -1.66 30.48
CA ILE A 586 1.83 -3.09 30.77
C ILE A 586 3.30 -3.48 30.93
N THR A 587 3.65 -4.08 32.08
CA THR A 587 4.98 -4.64 32.30
C THR A 587 5.05 -6.08 31.77
N LEU A 588 5.90 -6.31 30.77
CA LEU A 588 6.12 -7.64 30.21
C LEU A 588 7.19 -8.39 31.03
N PRO A 589 6.87 -9.57 31.61
CA PRO A 589 7.86 -10.39 32.29
C PRO A 589 8.77 -11.05 31.25
N VAL A 590 10.07 -10.76 31.32
CA VAL A 590 11.08 -11.26 30.38
C VAL A 590 12.18 -12.00 31.12
N THR A 591 12.64 -13.13 30.57
CA THR A 591 13.81 -13.87 31.05
C THR A 591 15.03 -13.63 30.16
N GLY A 592 16.22 -13.91 30.69
CA GLY A 592 17.49 -13.74 29.99
C GLY A 592 18.12 -12.37 30.23
N ALA A 593 19.41 -12.37 30.62
CA ALA A 593 20.16 -11.14 30.78
C ALA A 593 20.29 -10.41 29.43
N ASN A 594 20.04 -9.09 29.43
CA ASN A 594 20.10 -8.23 28.24
C ASN A 594 19.09 -8.58 27.12
N ALA A 595 18.00 -9.27 27.45
CA ALA A 595 16.93 -9.50 26.48
C ALA A 595 16.27 -8.18 26.07
N THR A 596 16.01 -8.02 24.78
CA THR A 596 15.29 -6.87 24.21
C THR A 596 13.91 -7.31 23.72
N LEU A 597 12.90 -6.53 24.08
CA LEU A 597 11.54 -6.72 23.61
C LEU A 597 11.34 -6.03 22.26
N ARG A 598 10.43 -6.60 21.48
CA ARG A 598 10.06 -6.05 20.17
C ARG A 598 8.66 -6.51 19.81
N ILE A 599 7.94 -5.59 19.21
CA ILE A 599 6.60 -5.85 18.72
C ILE A 599 6.71 -6.54 17.36
N ILE A 600 6.10 -7.72 17.24
CA ILE A 600 6.09 -8.52 16.01
C ILE A 600 4.77 -8.39 15.24
N SER A 601 3.73 -7.93 15.92
CA SER A 601 2.39 -7.68 15.38
C SER A 601 1.70 -6.65 16.28
N GLN A 602 1.10 -5.64 15.67
CA GLN A 602 0.19 -4.73 16.37
C GLN A 602 -1.15 -5.43 16.65
N SER A 603 -1.88 -4.95 17.65
CA SER A 603 -3.26 -5.38 17.91
C SER A 603 -4.19 -4.92 16.78
N ALA A 604 -5.33 -5.58 16.63
CA ALA A 604 -6.36 -5.17 15.68
C ALA A 604 -6.96 -3.79 16.03
N HIS A 605 -6.92 -3.41 17.31
CA HIS A 605 -7.41 -2.14 17.82
C HIS A 605 -6.37 -1.50 18.75
N GLY A 606 -6.19 -0.19 18.64
CA GLY A 606 -5.15 0.55 19.35
C GLY A 606 -3.75 0.31 18.79
N SER A 607 -2.74 0.81 19.51
CA SER A 607 -1.33 0.60 19.22
C SER A 607 -0.59 0.22 20.50
N VAL A 608 0.47 -0.58 20.34
CA VAL A 608 1.43 -0.92 21.39
C VAL A 608 2.76 -0.30 20.99
N GLY A 609 3.42 0.40 21.92
CA GLY A 609 4.73 1.05 21.77
C GLY A 609 5.79 0.42 22.66
#